data_AF-A0A2G9H6F7-F1
#
_entry.id   AF-A0A2G9H6F7-F1
#
_cell.length_a   1.000
_cell.length_b   1.000
_cell.length_c   1.000
_cell.angle_alpha   90.00
_cell.angle_beta   90.00
_cell.angle_gamma   90.00
#
_symmetry.space_group_name_H-M   'P 1'
#
loop_
_entity.id
_entity.type
_entity.pdbx_description
1 polymer ?
#
loop_
_entity_poly.entity_id
_entity_poly.type
_entity_poly.pdbx_seq_one_letter_code
_entity_poly.pdbx_strand_id
1 'polypeptide(L)'
;MASSGNGGVGEVMQLTAELGKPLKEGERILAPTRRPDGTLRKPIRIRAGYVPQDEVAIYQSKGALWRKEMTVTQEVPPGYDPVVEAKPKSKSAKRNERKKEKRQQVNENILFVFFFQIYFHFVSF
;
A
#
# COMPACT_ATOMS: atom_id res chain seq x y z
N MET A 1 -13.67 38.78 49.83
CA MET A 1 -15.09 38.42 49.67
C MET A 1 -15.24 37.69 48.34
N ALA A 2 -15.64 36.42 48.37
CA ALA A 2 -15.81 35.58 47.19
C ALA A 2 -17.20 35.79 46.57
N SER A 3 -17.28 35.90 45.24
CA SER A 3 -18.53 36.02 44.49
C SER A 3 -18.56 34.99 43.36
N SER A 4 -19.09 33.82 43.72
CA SER A 4 -19.88 32.87 42.92
C SER A 4 -19.77 32.90 41.39
N GLY A 5 -18.84 32.10 40.84
CA GLY A 5 -18.88 31.64 39.46
C GLY A 5 -19.76 30.39 39.31
N ASN A 6 -21.09 30.56 39.32
CA ASN A 6 -22.04 29.45 39.14
C ASN A 6 -22.53 29.34 37.69
N GLY A 7 -21.60 29.24 36.73
CA GLY A 7 -21.90 29.22 35.29
C GLY A 7 -21.67 27.89 34.56
N GLY A 8 -21.08 26.89 35.20
CA GLY A 8 -20.61 25.67 34.51
C GLY A 8 -21.49 24.43 34.64
N VAL A 9 -22.37 24.38 35.65
CA VAL A 9 -23.13 23.15 35.96
C VAL A 9 -24.35 22.94 35.05
N GLY A 10 -24.92 24.02 34.51
CA GLY A 10 -26.07 23.95 33.60
C GLY A 10 -25.73 23.35 32.23
N GLU A 11 -24.55 23.69 31.66
CA GLU A 11 -24.10 23.15 30.37
C GLU A 11 -23.73 21.66 30.46
N VAL A 12 -23.10 21.23 31.56
CA VAL A 12 -22.69 19.82 31.75
C VAL A 12 -23.91 18.91 31.87
N MET A 13 -24.98 19.37 32.54
CA MET A 13 -26.25 18.63 32.63
C MET A 13 -27.01 18.58 31.30
N GLN A 14 -26.95 19.64 30.50
CA GLN A 14 -27.55 19.64 29.16
C GLN A 14 -26.78 18.72 28.20
N LEU A 15 -25.44 18.74 28.22
CA LEU A 15 -24.58 17.86 27.41
C LEU A 15 -24.74 16.38 27.78
N THR A 16 -24.95 16.06 29.06
CA THR A 16 -25.24 14.67 29.49
C THR A 16 -26.65 14.23 29.15
N ALA A 17 -27.64 15.12 29.19
CA ALA A 17 -28.99 14.84 28.72
C ALA A 17 -29.07 14.66 27.18
N GLU A 18 -28.20 15.32 26.41
CA GLU A 18 -28.08 15.10 24.96
C GLU A 18 -27.41 13.77 24.57
N LEU A 19 -26.60 13.19 25.47
CA LEU A 19 -26.03 11.84 25.32
C LEU A 19 -27.04 10.70 25.60
N GLY A 20 -28.21 11.02 26.18
CA GLY A 20 -29.29 10.06 26.46
C GLY A 20 -30.35 9.97 25.37
N LYS A 21 -30.23 10.74 24.27
CA LYS A 21 -31.14 10.64 23.12
C LYS A 21 -30.74 9.41 22.30
N PRO A 22 -31.65 8.45 22.01
CA PRO A 22 -31.30 7.26 21.24
C PRO A 22 -30.90 7.69 19.83
N LEU A 23 -29.60 7.70 19.57
CA LEU A 23 -29.03 8.00 18.27
C LEU A 23 -29.45 6.89 17.30
N LYS A 24 -29.95 7.27 16.12
CA LYS A 24 -30.35 6.33 15.07
C LYS A 24 -29.17 5.43 14.74
N GLU A 25 -29.48 4.15 14.50
CA GLU A 25 -28.54 3.05 14.26
C GLU A 25 -27.32 3.50 13.42
N GLY A 26 -26.16 3.66 14.09
CA GLY A 26 -24.87 3.90 13.44
C GLY A 26 -24.11 5.17 13.83
N GLU A 27 -24.69 6.14 14.56
CA GLU A 27 -23.92 7.29 15.06
C GLU A 27 -23.12 6.93 16.32
N ARG A 28 -21.79 7.15 16.28
CA ARG A 28 -20.86 6.89 17.40
C ARG A 28 -20.39 8.22 17.99
N ILE A 29 -20.51 8.39 19.31
CA ILE A 29 -19.98 9.57 20.00
C ILE A 29 -18.68 9.18 20.70
N LEU A 30 -17.60 9.94 20.45
CA LEU A 30 -16.38 9.81 21.25
C LEU A 30 -16.54 10.61 22.54
N ALA A 31 -16.17 9.99 23.66
CA ALA A 31 -16.22 10.61 24.96
C ALA A 31 -15.37 11.90 25.02
N PRO A 32 -15.79 12.92 25.81
CA PRO A 32 -14.98 14.10 26.09
C PRO A 32 -13.59 13.71 26.63
N THR A 33 -12.52 14.10 25.94
CA THR A 33 -11.15 13.83 26.40
C THR A 33 -10.68 14.93 27.35
N ARG A 34 -9.98 14.54 28.43
CA ARG A 34 -9.44 15.48 29.42
C ARG A 34 -8.11 16.04 28.93
N ARG A 35 -7.95 17.36 28.95
CA ARG A 35 -6.65 17.98 28.71
C ARG A 35 -5.74 17.81 29.94
N PRO A 36 -4.40 17.94 29.81
CA PRO A 36 -3.49 17.88 30.96
C PRO A 36 -3.75 18.96 32.03
N ASP A 37 -4.33 20.10 31.66
CA ASP A 37 -4.79 21.18 32.56
C ASP A 37 -6.14 20.87 33.24
N GLY A 38 -6.74 19.71 32.96
CA GLY A 38 -7.97 19.26 33.60
C GLY A 38 -9.27 19.68 32.89
N THR A 39 -9.22 20.67 32.00
CA THR A 39 -10.38 21.11 31.20
C THR A 39 -10.79 20.02 30.19
N LEU A 40 -12.09 19.80 30.03
CA LEU A 40 -12.61 18.83 29.06
C LEU A 40 -12.64 19.41 27.64
N ARG A 41 -12.34 18.55 26.65
CA ARG A 41 -12.58 18.86 25.24
C ARG A 41 -14.02 18.55 24.89
N LYS A 42 -14.58 19.30 23.93
CA LYS A 42 -15.92 19.03 23.42
C LYS A 42 -16.01 17.57 22.90
N PRO A 43 -17.09 16.84 23.19
CA PRO A 43 -17.32 15.53 22.61
C PRO A 43 -17.39 15.60 21.07
N ILE A 44 -16.88 14.57 20.41
CA ILE A 44 -16.81 14.50 18.94
C ILE A 44 -17.94 13.58 18.47
N ARG A 45 -18.81 14.09 17.58
CA ARG A 45 -19.88 13.31 16.94
C ARG A 45 -19.36 12.71 15.64
N ILE A 46 -19.43 11.37 15.51
CA ILE A 46 -19.14 10.67 14.25
C ILE A 46 -20.46 10.40 13.52
N ARG A 47 -20.50 10.72 12.23
CA ARG A 47 -21.66 10.50 11.35
C ARG A 47 -21.91 8.99 11.17
N ALA A 48 -23.18 8.58 11.11
CA ALA A 48 -23.55 7.20 10.81
C ALA A 48 -22.93 6.71 9.49
N GLY A 49 -22.25 5.56 9.54
CA GLY A 49 -21.55 4.97 8.38
C GLY A 49 -20.13 5.47 8.13
N TYR A 50 -19.53 6.25 9.02
CA TYR A 50 -18.11 6.60 8.92
C TYR A 50 -17.24 5.40 9.34
N VAL A 51 -16.59 4.78 8.37
CA VAL A 51 -15.57 3.74 8.58
C VAL A 51 -14.20 4.42 8.56
N PRO A 52 -13.37 4.26 9.60
CA PRO A 52 -12.03 4.83 9.62
C PRO A 52 -11.18 4.28 8.47
N GLN A 53 -10.33 5.13 7.90
CA GLN A 53 -9.50 4.80 6.74
C GLN A 53 -8.56 3.61 6.99
N ASP A 54 -8.25 3.31 8.26
CA ASP A 54 -7.42 2.17 8.67
C ASP A 54 -8.08 0.81 8.38
N GLU A 55 -9.42 0.76 8.38
CA GLU A 55 -10.21 -0.44 8.07
C GLU A 55 -10.59 -0.52 6.58
N VAL A 56 -10.41 0.58 5.84
CA VAL A 56 -10.63 0.60 4.39
C VAL A 56 -9.46 -0.12 3.72
N ALA A 57 -9.70 -1.36 3.28
CA ALA A 57 -8.71 -2.16 2.57
C ALA A 57 -8.14 -1.37 1.38
N ILE A 58 -6.89 -0.93 1.53
CA ILE A 58 -6.15 -0.26 0.45
C ILE A 58 -6.07 -1.25 -0.71
N TYR A 59 -6.59 -0.85 -1.87
CA TYR A 59 -6.57 -1.68 -3.06
C TYR A 59 -5.15 -2.20 -3.34
N GLN A 60 -5.00 -3.52 -3.31
CA GLN A 60 -3.77 -4.20 -3.72
C GLN A 60 -4.00 -4.75 -5.13
N SER A 61 -3.18 -4.32 -6.09
CA SER A 61 -3.26 -4.88 -7.44
C SER A 61 -2.91 -6.37 -7.43
N LYS A 62 -3.48 -7.14 -8.37
CA LYS A 62 -3.19 -8.58 -8.50
C LYS A 62 -1.68 -8.86 -8.56
N GLY A 63 -0.91 -8.02 -9.25
CA GLY A 63 0.54 -8.14 -9.30
C GLY A 63 1.25 -7.82 -7.98
N ALA A 64 0.73 -6.93 -7.14
CA ALA A 64 1.27 -6.67 -5.80
C ALA A 64 1.01 -7.84 -4.85
N LEU A 65 -0.15 -8.48 -4.95
CA LEU A 65 -0.46 -9.71 -4.22
C LEU A 65 0.45 -10.86 -4.67
N TRP A 66 0.63 -11.06 -5.98
CA TRP A 66 1.55 -12.08 -6.49
C TRP A 66 2.99 -11.84 -6.08
N ARG A 67 3.47 -10.60 -6.07
CA ARG A 67 4.82 -10.31 -5.55
C ARG A 67 4.94 -10.64 -4.07
N LYS A 68 3.94 -10.31 -3.25
CA LYS A 68 3.91 -10.66 -1.82
C LYS A 68 3.89 -12.18 -1.61
N GLU A 69 3.06 -12.89 -2.37
CA GLU A 69 2.99 -14.35 -2.33
C GLU A 69 4.29 -14.99 -2.80
N MET A 70 4.89 -14.50 -3.88
CA MET A 70 6.21 -14.94 -4.34
C MET A 70 7.28 -14.65 -3.30
N THR A 71 7.32 -13.47 -2.69
CA THR A 71 8.30 -13.19 -1.63
C THR A 71 8.10 -14.06 -0.40
N VAL A 72 6.87 -14.38 -0.03
CA VAL A 72 6.56 -15.26 1.12
C VAL A 72 6.88 -16.73 0.81
N THR A 73 6.59 -17.20 -0.40
CA THR A 73 6.91 -18.57 -0.83
C THR A 73 8.41 -18.75 -1.14
N GLN A 74 9.11 -17.65 -1.42
CA GLN A 74 10.53 -17.61 -1.74
C GLN A 74 11.38 -17.15 -0.54
N GLU A 75 10.75 -16.85 0.60
CA GLU A 75 11.39 -16.68 1.91
C GLU A 75 11.76 -18.07 2.42
N VAL A 76 12.88 -18.56 1.90
CA VAL A 76 13.51 -19.74 2.46
C VAL A 76 14.16 -19.34 3.78
N PRO A 77 14.10 -20.18 4.85
CA PRO A 77 14.64 -19.81 6.16
C PRO A 77 16.04 -19.20 6.04
N PRO A 78 16.33 -18.09 6.77
CA PRO A 78 17.65 -17.48 6.73
C PRO A 78 18.71 -18.54 7.06
N GLY A 79 19.52 -18.90 6.05
CA GLY A 79 20.46 -20.02 6.08
C GLY A 79 20.22 -21.11 5.03
N TYR A 80 19.16 -21.04 4.22
CA TYR A 80 18.95 -21.96 3.11
C TYR A 80 19.67 -21.51 1.84
N ASP A 81 20.62 -22.31 1.39
CA ASP A 81 21.25 -22.15 0.08
C ASP A 81 20.44 -22.98 -0.94
N PRO A 82 19.74 -22.36 -1.91
CA PRO A 82 19.02 -23.12 -2.92
C PRO A 82 20.03 -23.84 -3.79
N VAL A 83 20.24 -25.14 -3.51
CA VAL A 83 20.90 -26.06 -4.43
C VAL A 83 20.18 -25.92 -5.76
N VAL A 84 20.87 -25.31 -6.73
CA VAL A 84 20.41 -25.16 -8.10
C VAL A 84 20.42 -26.54 -8.73
N GLU A 85 19.45 -27.36 -8.36
CA GLU A 85 19.09 -28.55 -9.11
C GLU A 85 18.57 -28.03 -10.45
N ALA A 86 19.48 -28.03 -11.43
CA ALA A 86 19.22 -27.69 -12.81
C ALA A 86 18.21 -28.69 -13.37
N LYS A 87 16.92 -28.46 -13.09
CA LYS A 87 15.83 -29.27 -13.64
C LYS A 87 16.04 -29.33 -15.16
N PRO A 88 16.13 -30.54 -15.75
CA PRO A 88 16.44 -30.68 -17.16
C PRO A 88 15.37 -29.96 -17.97
N LYS A 89 15.77 -28.89 -18.65
CA LYS A 89 14.89 -28.08 -19.49
C LYS A 89 14.19 -28.99 -20.50
N SER A 90 12.87 -28.92 -20.57
CA SER A 90 12.09 -29.74 -21.49
C SER A 90 12.50 -29.48 -22.95
N LYS A 91 12.26 -30.45 -23.85
CA LYS A 91 12.57 -30.30 -25.29
C LYS A 91 11.96 -29.02 -25.90
N SER A 92 10.87 -28.51 -25.34
CA SER A 92 10.21 -27.26 -25.75
C SER A 92 11.01 -26.02 -25.33
N ALA A 93 11.54 -26.00 -24.09
CA ALA A 93 12.36 -24.90 -23.60
C ALA A 93 13.64 -24.71 -24.43
N LYS A 94 14.30 -25.81 -24.81
CA LYS A 94 15.50 -25.77 -25.68
C LYS A 94 15.20 -25.23 -27.09
N ARG A 95 13.99 -25.47 -27.62
CA ARG A 95 13.57 -24.91 -28.92
C ARG A 95 13.27 -23.41 -28.83
N ASN A 96 12.68 -22.96 -27.74
CA ASN A 96 12.37 -21.55 -27.51
C ASN A 96 13.65 -20.72 -27.26
N GLU A 97 14.62 -21.25 -26.52
CA GLU A 97 15.94 -20.62 -26.33
C GLU A 97 16.67 -20.47 -27.67
N ARG A 98 16.73 -21.53 -28.49
CA ARG A 98 17.33 -21.44 -29.84
C ARG A 98 16.62 -20.43 -30.75
N LYS A 99 15.30 -20.25 -30.62
CA LYS A 99 14.55 -19.22 -31.37
C LYS A 99 14.87 -17.82 -30.86
N LYS A 100 15.06 -17.65 -29.55
CA LYS A 100 15.45 -16.37 -28.94
C LYS A 100 16.89 -16.00 -29.32
N GLU A 101 17.82 -16.94 -29.28
CA GLU A 101 19.22 -16.75 -29.71
C GLU A 101 19.32 -16.38 -31.19
N LYS A 102 18.55 -17.03 -32.07
CA LYS A 102 18.51 -16.65 -33.50
C LYS A 102 17.98 -15.24 -33.72
N ARG A 103 16.94 -14.84 -32.97
CA ARG A 103 16.41 -13.46 -33.02
C ARG A 103 17.42 -12.46 -32.49
N GLN A 104 18.15 -12.82 -31.43
CA GLN A 104 19.21 -12.00 -30.88
C GLN A 104 20.33 -11.84 -31.90
N GLN A 105 20.85 -12.93 -32.48
CA GLN A 105 21.87 -12.87 -33.54
C GLN A 105 21.42 -12.03 -34.74
N VAL A 106 20.16 -12.16 -35.19
CA VAL A 106 19.63 -11.30 -36.26
C VAL A 106 19.60 -9.83 -35.84
N ASN A 107 19.17 -9.53 -34.62
CA ASN A 107 19.18 -8.16 -34.10
C ASN A 107 20.60 -7.60 -33.99
N GLU A 108 21.56 -8.38 -33.47
CA GLU A 108 22.97 -7.99 -33.40
C GLU A 108 23.56 -7.77 -34.80
N ASN A 109 23.25 -8.63 -35.76
CA ASN A 109 23.70 -8.47 -37.15
C ASN A 109 23.11 -7.22 -37.80
N ILE A 110 21.83 -6.91 -37.56
CA ILE A 110 21.20 -5.68 -38.03
C ILE A 110 21.90 -4.48 -37.39
N LEU A 111 22.11 -4.50 -36.08
CA LEU A 111 22.76 -3.43 -35.34
C LEU A 111 24.20 -3.22 -35.82
N PHE A 112 24.92 -4.29 -36.13
CA PHE A 112 26.26 -4.26 -36.71
C PHE A 112 26.28 -3.61 -38.09
N VAL A 113 25.34 -3.96 -38.98
CA VAL A 113 25.23 -3.35 -40.32
C VAL A 113 24.89 -1.86 -40.21
N PHE A 114 23.95 -1.49 -39.33
CA PHE A 114 23.62 -0.09 -39.08
C PHE A 114 24.82 0.69 -38.53
N PHE A 115 25.53 0.12 -37.56
CA PHE A 115 26.70 0.75 -36.97
C PHE A 115 27.83 0.91 -37.98
N PHE A 116 28.10 -0.12 -38.80
CA PHE A 116 29.09 -0.07 -39.87
C PHE A 116 28.73 0.97 -40.94
N GLN A 117 27.44 1.07 -41.33
CA GLN A 117 26.98 2.07 -42.29
C GLN A 117 27.12 3.49 -41.75
N ILE A 118 26.78 3.73 -40.48
CA ILE A 118 26.95 5.03 -39.82
C ILE A 118 28.44 5.40 -39.72
N TYR A 119 29.27 4.44 -39.30
CA TYR A 119 30.72 4.63 -39.19
C TYR A 119 31.34 4.96 -40.56
N PHE A 120 31.00 4.20 -41.61
CA PHE A 120 31.50 4.46 -42.96
C PHE A 120 31.03 5.82 -43.51
N HIS A 121 29.79 6.23 -43.22
CA HIS A 121 29.28 7.53 -43.62
C HIS A 121 30.03 8.67 -42.92
N PHE A 122 30.36 8.52 -41.63
CA PHE A 122 31.04 9.55 -40.84
C PHE A 122 32.54 9.64 -41.09
N VAL A 123 33.18 8.55 -41.54
CA VAL A 123 34.61 8.52 -41.90
C VAL A 123 34.86 8.99 -43.33
N SER A 124 33.86 8.89 -44.21
CA SER A 124 33.98 9.30 -45.63
C SER A 124 33.62 10.78 -45.88
N PHE A 125 33.37 11.55 -44.82
CA PHE A 125 33.07 12.99 -44.86
C PHE A 125 34.13 13.76 -44.08
#